data_AF-A0A2W4Z469-F1
#
_entry.id   AF-A0A2W4Z469-F1
#
_cell.length_a   1.000
_cell.length_b   1.000
_cell.length_c   1.000
_cell.angle_alpha   90.00
_cell.angle_beta   90.00
_cell.angle_gamma   90.00
#
_symmetry.space_group_name_H-M   'P 1'
#
loop_
_entity.id
_entity.type
_entity.pdbx_description
1 polymer ?
#
loop_
_entity_poly.entity_id
_entity_poly.type
_entity_poly.pdbx_seq_one_letter_code
_entity_poly.pdbx_strand_id
1 'polypeptide(L)'
;MTRHDLAVAKWKCSFLAKQIVILRDSAPEPHILRLIALHQAELDALLAAIATSHDAKDWAAGWADADTQTDDQQARGGPLGSGQDLVG
;
A
#
# COMPACT_ATOMS: atom_id res chain seq x y z
N MET A 1 -4.76 -12.80 -17.87
CA MET A 1 -4.09 -11.51 -17.56
C MET A 1 -2.60 -11.74 -17.74
N THR A 2 -1.87 -10.88 -18.46
CA THR A 2 -0.41 -11.04 -18.60
C THR A 2 0.31 -10.56 -17.33
N ARG A 3 1.58 -10.95 -17.15
CA ARG A 3 2.42 -10.41 -16.06
C ARG A 3 2.51 -8.88 -16.09
N HIS A 4 2.50 -8.29 -17.29
CA HIS A 4 2.49 -6.85 -17.49
C HIS A 4 1.18 -6.23 -17.01
N ASP A 5 0.04 -6.80 -17.40
CA ASP A 5 -1.28 -6.33 -16.97
C ASP A 5 -1.43 -6.39 -15.44
N LEU A 6 -0.91 -7.44 -14.81
CA LEU A 6 -0.91 -7.57 -13.36
C LEU A 6 -0.04 -6.52 -12.67
N ALA A 7 1.15 -6.21 -13.20
CA ALA A 7 2.00 -5.14 -12.68
C ALA A 7 1.32 -3.77 -12.80
N VAL A 8 0.65 -3.50 -13.93
CA VAL A 8 -0.13 -2.28 -14.14
C VAL A 8 -1.31 -2.20 -13.16
N ALA A 9 -2.04 -3.30 -12.97
CA ALA A 9 -3.17 -3.35 -12.04
C ALA A 9 -2.72 -3.09 -10.59
N LYS A 10 -1.60 -3.67 -10.16
CA LYS A 10 -1.00 -3.42 -8.83
C LYS A 10 -0.60 -1.96 -8.63
N TRP A 11 0.04 -1.38 -9.64
CA TRP A 11 0.41 0.03 -9.60
C TRP A 11 -0.82 0.92 -9.48
N LYS A 12 -1.89 0.62 -10.24
CA LYS A 12 -3.17 1.35 -10.16
C LYS A 12 -3.82 1.22 -8.78
N CYS A 13 -3.87 0.01 -8.20
CA CYS A 13 -4.38 -0.17 -6.83
C CYS A 13 -3.60 0.67 -5.81
N SER A 14 -2.26 0.65 -5.90
CA SER A 14 -1.38 1.43 -5.00
C SER A 14 -1.58 2.95 -5.18
N PHE A 15 -1.78 3.40 -6.42
CA PHE A 15 -2.05 4.80 -6.73
C PHE A 15 -3.40 5.26 -6.15
N LEU A 16 -4.47 4.49 -6.39
CA LEU A 16 -5.82 4.82 -5.90
C LEU A 16 -5.89 4.83 -4.37
N ALA A 17 -5.26 3.87 -3.71
CA ALA A 17 -5.17 3.83 -2.25
C ALA A 17 -4.51 5.10 -1.68
N LYS A 18 -3.41 5.57 -2.30
CA LYS A 18 -2.76 6.82 -1.90
C LYS A 18 -3.65 8.04 -2.10
N GLN A 19 -4.38 8.11 -3.23
CA GLN A 19 -5.32 9.22 -3.49
C GLN A 19 -6.44 9.25 -2.45
N ILE A 20 -7.00 8.10 -2.08
CA ILE A 20 -8.03 8.01 -1.04
C ILE A 20 -7.50 8.55 0.30
N VAL A 21 -6.29 8.20 0.70
CA VAL A 21 -5.67 8.71 1.93
C VAL A 21 -5.50 10.23 1.87
N ILE A 22 -4.90 10.76 0.80
CA ILE A 22 -4.70 12.21 0.61
C ILE A 22 -6.03 12.98 0.65
N LEU A 23 -7.06 12.46 -0.02
CA LEU A 23 -8.38 13.08 -0.04
C LEU A 23 -9.08 12.99 1.32
N ARG A 24 -8.89 11.90 2.08
CA ARG A 24 -9.44 11.77 3.44
C ARG A 24 -8.78 12.71 4.44
N ASP A 25 -7.49 13.01 4.24
CA ASP A 25 -6.74 13.98 5.04
C ASP A 25 -7.07 15.43 4.67
N SER A 26 -7.78 15.64 3.55
CA SER A 26 -8.30 16.94 3.14
C SER A 26 -9.60 17.30 3.88
N ALA A 27 -10.11 18.52 3.67
CA ALA A 27 -11.36 18.96 4.29
C ALA A 27 -12.55 18.06 3.90
N PRO A 28 -13.52 17.84 4.82
CA PRO A 28 -14.69 17.00 4.58
C PRO A 28 -15.74 17.75 3.73
N GLU A 29 -15.36 18.09 2.51
CA GLU A 29 -16.25 18.72 1.55
C GLU A 29 -17.03 17.66 0.76
N PRO A 30 -18.31 17.91 0.42
CA PRO A 30 -19.13 16.96 -0.31
C PRO A 30 -18.52 16.48 -1.63
N HIS A 31 -17.75 17.35 -2.29
CA HIS A 31 -17.06 17.01 -3.53
C HIS A 31 -15.87 16.05 -3.30
N ILE A 32 -15.12 16.22 -2.21
CA ILE A 32 -14.03 15.33 -1.80
C ILE A 32 -14.57 13.96 -1.41
N LEU A 33 -15.67 13.91 -0.64
CA LEU A 33 -16.33 12.65 -0.29
C LEU A 33 -16.79 11.87 -1.52
N ARG A 34 -17.27 12.56 -2.55
CA ARG A 34 -17.65 11.93 -3.83
C ARG A 34 -16.43 11.38 -4.58
N LEU A 35 -15.30 12.08 -4.56
CA LEU A 35 -14.05 11.60 -5.17
C LEU A 35 -13.50 10.38 -4.43
N ILE A 36 -13.56 10.36 -3.10
CA ILE A 36 -13.19 9.19 -2.30
C ILE A 36 -14.04 7.99 -2.67
N ALA A 37 -15.37 8.14 -2.74
CA ALA A 37 -16.28 7.06 -3.10
C ALA A 37 -16.01 6.52 -4.52
N LEU A 38 -15.67 7.40 -5.47
CA LEU A 38 -15.28 7.01 -6.82
C LEU A 38 -14.01 6.15 -6.81
N HIS A 39 -12.94 6.63 -6.16
CA HIS A 39 -11.68 5.89 -6.11
C HIS A 39 -11.79 4.57 -5.33
N GLN A 40 -12.66 4.51 -4.31
CA GLN A 40 -12.97 3.26 -3.60
C GLN A 40 -13.63 2.24 -4.54
N ALA A 41 -14.64 2.66 -5.32
CA ALA A 41 -15.29 1.77 -6.29
C ALA A 41 -14.32 1.27 -7.38
N GLU A 42 -13.43 2.15 -7.86
CA GLU A 42 -12.39 1.78 -8.83
C GLU A 42 -11.39 0.77 -8.25
N LEU A 43 -10.99 0.95 -6.98
CA LEU A 43 -10.09 0.05 -6.27
C LEU A 43 -10.74 -1.33 -6.08
N ASP A 44 -11.98 -1.38 -5.62
CA ASP A 44 -12.73 -2.63 -5.41
C ASP A 44 -12.88 -3.42 -6.72
N ALA A 45 -13.20 -2.74 -7.82
CA ALA A 45 -13.30 -3.36 -9.14
C ALA A 45 -11.96 -3.96 -9.60
N LEU A 46 -10.84 -3.25 -9.38
CA LEU A 46 -9.51 -3.77 -9.73
C LEU A 46 -9.10 -4.97 -8.87
N LEU A 47 -9.38 -4.93 -7.56
CA LEU A 47 -9.10 -6.05 -6.67
C LEU A 47 -9.92 -7.29 -7.04
N ALA A 48 -11.20 -7.13 -7.37
CA ALA A 48 -12.04 -8.21 -7.86
C ALA A 48 -11.54 -8.79 -9.20
N ALA A 49 -11.12 -7.92 -10.14
CA ALA A 49 -10.56 -8.34 -11.42
C ALA A 49 -9.24 -9.12 -11.26
N ILE A 50 -8.40 -8.73 -10.30
CA ILE A 50 -7.18 -9.48 -9.99
C ILE A 50 -7.56 -10.83 -9.35
N ALA A 51 -8.42 -10.84 -8.32
CA ALA A 51 -8.81 -12.05 -7.60
C ALA A 51 -9.46 -13.13 -8.48
N THR A 52 -10.19 -12.70 -9.52
CA THR A 52 -10.81 -13.60 -10.51
C THR A 52 -9.83 -14.18 -11.53
N SER A 53 -8.62 -13.62 -11.64
CA SER A 53 -7.57 -14.19 -12.48
C SER A 53 -6.84 -15.32 -11.74
N HIS A 54 -6.70 -16.49 -12.36
CA HIS A 54 -6.15 -17.72 -11.75
C HIS A 54 -4.68 -17.59 -11.26
N ASP A 55 -3.95 -16.56 -11.73
CA ASP A 55 -2.61 -16.15 -11.26
C ASP A 55 -2.63 -15.51 -9.85
N ALA A 56 -3.80 -15.11 -9.34
CA ALA A 56 -3.92 -14.43 -8.05
C ALA A 56 -3.67 -15.36 -6.85
N LYS A 57 -3.82 -16.68 -7.03
CA LYS A 57 -3.68 -17.67 -5.95
C LYS A 57 -2.24 -17.85 -5.48
N ASP A 58 -1.29 -17.90 -6.43
CA ASP A 58 0.15 -17.93 -6.13
C ASP A 58 0.66 -16.53 -5.73
N TRP A 59 -0.01 -15.48 -6.20
CA TRP A 59 0.34 -14.10 -5.89
C TRP A 59 -0.07 -13.64 -4.48
N ALA A 60 -1.23 -14.05 -3.96
CA ALA A 60 -1.67 -13.73 -2.59
C ALA A 60 -0.73 -14.33 -1.53
N ALA A 61 -0.16 -15.50 -1.81
CA ALA A 61 0.84 -16.12 -0.94
C ALA A 61 2.12 -15.27 -0.82
N GLY A 62 2.61 -14.70 -1.94
CA GLY A 62 3.82 -13.87 -1.95
C GLY A 62 3.68 -12.50 -1.28
N TRP A 63 2.46 -12.01 -1.01
CA TRP A 63 2.22 -10.77 -0.26
C TRP A 63 2.25 -10.98 1.26
N ALA A 64 1.74 -12.12 1.75
CA ALA A 64 1.86 -12.49 3.16
C ALA A 64 3.34 -12.63 3.59
N ASP A 65 4.18 -13.13 2.69
CA ASP A 65 5.62 -13.26 2.96
C ASP A 65 6.37 -11.91 2.89
N ALA A 66 5.95 -10.98 2.02
CA ALA A 66 6.60 -9.68 1.86
C ALA A 66 6.36 -8.72 3.04
N ASP A 67 5.19 -8.78 3.69
CA ASP A 67 4.94 -8.05 4.94
C ASP A 67 5.78 -8.62 6.10
N THR A 68 6.04 -9.94 6.11
CA THR A 68 6.87 -10.57 7.14
C THR A 68 8.36 -10.17 6.99
N GLN A 69 8.83 -9.95 5.76
CA GLN A 69 10.24 -9.62 5.51
C GLN A 69 10.60 -8.15 5.79
N THR A 70 9.62 -7.25 5.88
CA THR A 70 9.85 -5.83 6.13
C THR A 70 10.03 -5.53 7.62
N ASP A 71 9.40 -6.29 8.52
CA ASP A 71 9.52 -6.11 9.97
C ASP A 71 10.89 -6.61 10.52
N ASP A 72 11.42 -7.71 9.97
CA ASP A 72 12.72 -8.27 10.42
C ASP A 72 13.94 -7.43 10.01
N GLN A 73 13.86 -6.64 8.92
CA GLN A 73 14.94 -5.71 8.57
C GLN A 73 14.91 -4.41 9.40
N GLN A 74 13.76 -4.05 9.98
CA GLN A 74 13.64 -2.83 10.79
C GLN A 74 13.91 -3.07 12.28
N ALA A 75 13.82 -4.32 12.76
CA ALA A 75 14.13 -4.69 14.15
C ALA A 75 15.64 -4.80 14.48
N ARG A 76 16.56 -4.74 13.50
CA ARG A 76 18.02 -4.84 13.72
C ARG A 76 18.79 -3.51 13.73
N GLY A 77 18.10 -2.37 13.65
CA GLY A 77 18.68 -1.03 13.81
C GLY A 77 18.54 -0.51 15.25
N GLY A 78 19.27 -1.10 16.20
CA GLY A 78 19.37 -0.58 17.57
C GLY A 78 19.90 0.86 17.64
N PRO A 79 19.57 1.62 18.71
CA PRO A 79 19.82 3.06 18.76
C PRO A 79 21.30 3.36 18.98
N LEU A 80 21.94 4.04 18.03
CA LEU A 80 23.28 4.58 18.21
C LEU A 80 23.20 6.09 18.50
N GLY A 81 23.31 6.41 19.80
CA GLY A 81 24.11 7.55 20.27
C GLY A 81 23.41 8.89 20.43
N SER A 82 22.58 9.03 21.48
CA SER A 82 22.39 10.33 22.12
C SER A 82 23.54 10.62 23.09
N GLY A 83 24.23 11.74 22.87
CA GLY A 83 24.69 12.62 23.94
C GLY A 83 25.89 12.21 24.80
N GLN A 84 26.87 13.14 24.81
CA GLN A 84 27.47 13.69 26.03
C GLN A 84 28.64 12.92 26.66
N ASP A 85 29.87 13.29 26.27
CA ASP A 85 31.04 13.20 27.15
C ASP A 85 31.58 14.62 27.40
N LEU A 86 31.26 15.11 28.59
CA LEU A 86 31.82 16.27 29.26
C LEU A 86 32.75 15.70 30.35
N VAL A 87 33.89 16.36 30.58
CA VAL A 87 34.85 16.20 31.71
C VAL A 87 36.04 15.26 31.47
N GLY A 88 37.24 15.83 31.62
CA GLY A 88 38.53 15.14 31.75
C GLY A 88 39.71 16.02 31.41
#